data_AF-A0A957ULD3-F1
#
_entry.id   AF-A0A957ULD3-F1
#
_cell.length_a   1.000
_cell.length_b   1.000
_cell.length_c   1.000
_cell.angle_alpha   90.00
_cell.angle_beta   90.00
_cell.angle_gamma   90.00
#
_symmetry.space_group_name_H-M   'P 1'
#
loop_
_entity.id
_entity.type
_entity.pdbx_description
1 polymer ?
#
loop_
_entity_poly.entity_id
_entity_poly.type
_entity_poly.pdbx_seq_one_letter_code
_entity_poly.pdbx_strand_id
1 'polypeptide(L)'
;PVTVTVAPMLSFTETHEIQLSGSLLESMLYGSLYSDVHDVIPLIIDQADKGNYSYVSTALLPSILEEETMATGMHMTVMCAERGDTDPSTADYSNINERLAEIERADAEMELAICRSWGIELLPRTDLDPVVSDIPTLLFSGDYDPITPPQYAEKLLPTLANVQHVIFPSGEHGQAVTSPCSNSIISSFLDNPTGELDASCAATPPAGFLTPADVIALPHLRQALAARGFAGLLLFAGEIAPGLLVGLFLLSVIPIYGIGWLIGRLMHHHRAEAPGWTNSWSRVAPWLALAAALVLLAFIGLLVFTVGATLMANQNLLLLGAIPSSWRWIFILPLLFALLSVLMVVTTVALWWGNHRSLIGRLYYTLLTLASLAAVWGLWRLDVMRI
;
A
#
# COMPACT_ATOMS: atom_id res chain seq x y z
N PRO A 1 12.05 -7.35 -21.90
CA PRO A 1 12.60 -7.36 -20.52
C PRO A 1 12.98 -5.92 -20.14
N VAL A 2 12.86 -5.57 -18.87
CA VAL A 2 13.22 -4.26 -18.32
C VAL A 2 14.10 -4.46 -17.10
N THR A 3 15.16 -3.66 -16.98
CA THR A 3 16.02 -3.69 -15.79
C THR A 3 15.32 -2.98 -14.64
N VAL A 4 15.18 -3.67 -13.52
CA VAL A 4 14.65 -3.11 -12.27
C VAL A 4 15.69 -3.24 -11.16
N THR A 5 15.75 -2.26 -10.27
CA THR A 5 16.66 -2.26 -9.13
C THR A 5 15.91 -2.66 -7.88
N VAL A 6 16.40 -3.69 -7.20
CA VAL A 6 15.88 -4.13 -5.91
C VAL A 6 16.64 -3.43 -4.79
N ALA A 7 15.91 -2.80 -3.86
CA ALA A 7 16.49 -2.13 -2.71
C ALA A 7 17.11 -3.13 -1.73
N PRO A 8 18.13 -2.74 -0.94
CA PRO A 8 18.72 -3.60 0.08
C PRO A 8 17.69 -4.09 1.12
N MET A 9 17.89 -5.31 1.60
CA MET A 9 17.05 -6.00 2.58
C MET A 9 17.86 -6.45 3.80
N LEU A 10 17.22 -7.17 4.73
CA LEU A 10 17.92 -7.77 5.86
C LEU A 10 18.87 -8.88 5.41
N SER A 11 18.49 -9.62 4.37
CA SER A 11 19.26 -10.72 3.79
C SER A 11 20.45 -10.25 2.93
N PHE A 12 20.37 -9.07 2.30
CA PHE A 12 21.43 -8.50 1.47
C PHE A 12 21.53 -6.98 1.58
N THR A 13 22.75 -6.45 1.72
CA THR A 13 22.99 -5.02 2.01
C THR A 13 23.24 -4.16 0.77
N GLU A 14 23.38 -4.77 -0.41
CA GLU A 14 23.65 -4.09 -1.67
C GLU A 14 22.40 -4.04 -2.56
N THR A 15 22.35 -3.09 -3.49
CA THR A 15 21.29 -3.06 -4.51
C THR A 15 21.58 -4.08 -5.60
N HIS A 16 20.58 -4.83 -6.03
CA HIS A 16 20.70 -5.77 -7.15
C HIS A 16 19.90 -5.30 -8.36
N GLU A 17 20.49 -5.38 -9.55
CA GLU A 17 19.77 -5.18 -10.81
C GLU A 17 19.26 -6.52 -11.33
N ILE A 18 17.97 -6.58 -11.64
CA ILE A 18 17.30 -7.78 -12.13
C ILE A 18 16.66 -7.48 -13.49
N GLN A 19 16.81 -8.42 -14.42
CA GLN A 19 16.11 -8.38 -15.69
C GLN A 19 14.69 -8.92 -15.50
N LEU A 20 13.72 -8.02 -15.39
CA LEU A 20 12.32 -8.39 -15.29
C LEU A 20 11.80 -8.79 -16.68
N SER A 21 11.60 -10.09 -16.89
CA SER A 21 10.91 -10.64 -18.06
C SER A 21 9.39 -10.67 -17.83
N GLY A 22 8.63 -10.89 -18.90
CA GLY A 22 7.19 -11.10 -18.80
C GLY A 22 6.84 -12.36 -18.00
N SER A 23 7.59 -13.45 -18.20
CA SER A 23 7.42 -14.69 -17.44
C SER A 23 7.73 -14.51 -15.96
N LEU A 24 8.78 -13.75 -15.61
CA LEU A 24 9.10 -13.46 -14.22
C LEU A 24 7.96 -12.66 -13.58
N LEU A 25 7.46 -11.61 -14.24
CA LEU A 25 6.30 -10.87 -13.72
C LEU A 25 5.06 -11.76 -13.52
N GLU A 26 4.79 -12.69 -14.44
CA GLU A 26 3.68 -13.63 -14.32
C GLU A 26 3.83 -14.57 -13.12
N SER A 27 5.00 -15.19 -12.96
CA SER A 27 5.29 -16.04 -11.78
C SER A 27 5.12 -15.28 -10.47
N MET A 28 5.48 -13.99 -10.46
CA MET A 28 5.33 -13.13 -9.29
C MET A 28 3.89 -12.79 -8.97
N LEU A 29 3.10 -12.51 -10.00
CA LEU A 29 1.66 -12.28 -9.84
C LEU A 29 0.97 -13.57 -9.37
N TYR A 30 1.37 -14.73 -9.89
CA TYR A 30 0.87 -16.02 -9.42
C TYR A 30 1.22 -16.27 -7.94
N GLY A 31 2.48 -16.11 -7.55
CA GLY A 31 2.89 -16.24 -6.14
C GLY A 31 2.14 -15.29 -5.21
N SER A 32 1.76 -14.10 -5.69
CA SER A 32 0.97 -13.13 -4.93
C SER A 32 -0.49 -13.54 -4.70
N LEU A 33 -0.99 -14.57 -5.39
CA LEU A 33 -2.32 -15.14 -5.14
C LEU A 33 -2.38 -16.03 -3.89
N TYR A 34 -1.23 -16.36 -3.30
CA TYR A 34 -1.14 -17.12 -2.05
C TYR A 34 -1.37 -16.25 -0.81
N SER A 35 -1.44 -14.92 -0.97
CA SER A 35 -1.50 -13.96 0.11
C SER A 35 -2.48 -12.81 -0.17
N ASP A 36 -2.62 -11.91 0.82
CA ASP A 36 -3.47 -10.72 0.81
C ASP A 36 -3.11 -9.66 -0.25
N VAL A 37 -2.15 -9.98 -1.11
CA VAL A 37 -1.74 -9.18 -2.26
C VAL A 37 -2.73 -9.31 -3.43
N HIS A 38 -3.58 -10.34 -3.44
CA HIS A 38 -4.54 -10.58 -4.52
C HIS A 38 -5.43 -9.35 -4.82
N ASP A 39 -5.80 -8.57 -3.80
CA ASP A 39 -6.60 -7.35 -3.92
C ASP A 39 -5.96 -6.24 -4.75
N VAL A 40 -4.63 -6.17 -4.77
CA VAL A 40 -3.89 -5.11 -5.47
C VAL A 40 -3.36 -5.55 -6.82
N ILE A 41 -3.54 -6.81 -7.23
CA ILE A 41 -3.06 -7.34 -8.50
C ILE A 41 -3.48 -6.47 -9.70
N PRO A 42 -4.76 -6.05 -9.85
CA PRO A 42 -5.15 -5.21 -10.97
C PRO A 42 -4.42 -3.86 -11.00
N LEU A 43 -4.15 -3.29 -9.83
CA LEU A 43 -3.37 -2.06 -9.72
C LEU A 43 -1.89 -2.28 -10.07
N ILE A 44 -1.30 -3.42 -9.67
CA ILE A 44 0.08 -3.79 -10.06
C ILE A 44 0.18 -3.92 -11.59
N ILE A 45 -0.79 -4.58 -12.23
CA ILE A 45 -0.85 -4.74 -13.69
C ILE A 45 -0.99 -3.38 -14.37
N ASP A 46 -1.90 -2.52 -13.91
CA ASP A 46 -2.08 -1.15 -14.44
C ASP A 46 -0.80 -0.32 -14.33
N GLN A 47 -0.07 -0.42 -13.21
CA GLN A 47 1.21 0.28 -13.05
C GLN A 47 2.27 -0.29 -13.99
N ALA A 48 2.36 -1.62 -14.13
CA ALA A 48 3.30 -2.28 -15.02
C ALA A 48 3.06 -1.90 -16.49
N ASP A 49 1.81 -1.78 -16.93
CA ASP A 49 1.44 -1.32 -18.28
C ASP A 49 1.91 0.13 -18.55
N LYS A 50 1.94 0.96 -17.50
CA LYS A 50 2.49 2.33 -17.53
C LYS A 50 4.01 2.38 -17.36
N GLY A 51 4.69 1.23 -17.39
CA GLY A 51 6.14 1.11 -17.22
C GLY A 51 6.62 1.33 -15.78
N ASN A 52 5.72 1.25 -14.80
CA ASN A 52 6.03 1.40 -13.40
C ASN A 52 6.04 0.05 -12.66
N TYR A 53 7.24 -0.41 -12.35
CA TYR A 53 7.48 -1.69 -11.67
C TYR A 53 7.87 -1.51 -10.19
N SER A 54 7.60 -0.35 -9.58
CA SER A 54 8.05 -0.07 -8.21
C SER A 54 7.59 -1.14 -7.21
N TYR A 55 6.32 -1.53 -7.23
CA TYR A 55 5.81 -2.58 -6.31
C TYR A 55 6.49 -3.93 -6.53
N VAL A 56 6.71 -4.31 -7.80
CA VAL A 56 7.43 -5.54 -8.16
C VAL A 56 8.84 -5.50 -7.57
N SER A 57 9.55 -4.37 -7.69
CA SER A 57 10.90 -4.22 -7.13
C SER A 57 10.97 -4.11 -5.60
N THR A 58 9.92 -3.62 -4.94
CA THR A 58 9.94 -3.36 -3.49
C THR A 58 9.27 -4.41 -2.64
N ALA A 59 8.35 -5.19 -3.22
CA ALA A 59 7.57 -6.19 -2.51
C ALA A 59 7.76 -7.58 -3.13
N LEU A 60 7.44 -7.75 -4.41
CA LEU A 60 7.40 -9.10 -5.00
C LEU A 60 8.79 -9.73 -5.21
N LEU A 61 9.76 -8.98 -5.76
CA LEU A 61 11.14 -9.45 -5.96
C LEU A 61 11.81 -9.82 -4.62
N PRO A 62 11.76 -8.96 -3.59
CA PRO A 62 12.12 -9.32 -2.23
C PRO A 62 11.61 -10.69 -1.78
N SER A 63 10.30 -10.89 -1.87
CA SER A 63 9.65 -12.09 -1.32
C SER A 63 10.16 -13.37 -1.97
N ILE A 64 10.42 -13.34 -3.27
CA ILE A 64 10.95 -14.50 -4.00
C ILE A 64 12.45 -14.73 -3.75
N LEU A 65 13.24 -13.67 -3.64
CA LEU A 65 14.68 -13.79 -3.37
C LEU A 65 14.96 -14.33 -1.95
N GLU A 66 14.04 -14.10 -1.02
CA GLU A 66 14.11 -14.57 0.37
C GLU A 66 13.33 -15.89 0.60
N GLU A 67 12.78 -16.50 -0.44
CA GLU A 67 11.97 -17.70 -0.32
C GLU A 67 12.84 -18.95 -0.05
N GLU A 68 13.16 -19.17 1.23
CA GLU A 68 13.88 -20.36 1.72
C GLU A 68 12.96 -21.39 2.42
N THR A 69 11.65 -21.19 2.38
CA THR A 69 10.70 -21.95 3.19
C THR A 69 10.36 -23.32 2.60
N MET A 70 10.60 -23.56 1.31
CA MET A 70 10.27 -24.82 0.65
C MET A 70 11.45 -25.79 0.63
N ALA A 71 11.24 -27.00 1.14
CA ALA A 71 12.19 -28.10 1.02
C ALA A 71 12.08 -28.76 -0.37
N THR A 72 12.56 -28.09 -1.42
CA THR A 72 12.36 -28.50 -2.83
C THR A 72 12.78 -29.95 -3.09
N GLY A 73 13.90 -30.42 -2.53
CA GLY A 73 14.32 -31.82 -2.71
C GLY A 73 13.35 -32.84 -2.10
N MET A 74 12.76 -32.54 -0.94
CA MET A 74 11.72 -33.37 -0.34
C MET A 74 10.42 -33.30 -1.15
N HIS A 75 10.00 -32.09 -1.54
CA HIS A 75 8.82 -31.88 -2.38
C HIS A 75 8.91 -32.70 -3.68
N MET A 76 10.01 -32.56 -4.43
CA MET A 76 10.22 -33.34 -5.66
C MET A 76 10.26 -34.85 -5.38
N THR A 77 10.86 -35.30 -4.27
CA THR A 77 10.87 -36.73 -3.92
C THR A 77 9.44 -37.28 -3.78
N VAL A 78 8.56 -36.56 -3.09
CA VAL A 78 7.15 -36.97 -2.91
C VAL A 78 6.39 -36.92 -4.24
N MET A 79 6.47 -35.79 -4.95
CA MET A 79 5.78 -35.61 -6.23
C MET A 79 6.18 -36.66 -7.26
N CYS A 80 7.47 -36.98 -7.36
CA CYS A 80 7.95 -37.99 -8.28
C CYS A 80 7.51 -39.40 -7.90
N ALA A 81 7.45 -39.73 -6.59
CA ALA A 81 6.95 -41.02 -6.13
C ALA A 81 5.45 -41.19 -6.43
N GLU A 82 4.64 -40.14 -6.26
CA GLU A 82 3.20 -40.21 -6.49
C GLU A 82 2.82 -40.16 -7.98
N ARG A 83 3.45 -39.24 -8.73
CA ARG A 83 2.97 -38.80 -10.05
C ARG A 83 4.07 -38.69 -11.11
N GLY A 84 5.28 -39.19 -10.86
CA GLY A 84 6.45 -39.08 -11.75
C GLY A 84 6.36 -39.78 -13.11
N ASP A 85 5.21 -40.37 -13.45
CA ASP A 85 4.88 -40.96 -14.75
C ASP A 85 3.65 -40.32 -15.42
N THR A 86 3.10 -39.26 -14.85
CA THR A 86 1.97 -38.52 -15.42
C THR A 86 2.39 -37.94 -16.78
N ASP A 87 1.61 -38.22 -17.83
CA ASP A 87 1.86 -37.71 -19.18
C ASP A 87 1.33 -36.26 -19.30
N PRO A 88 2.21 -35.24 -19.43
CA PRO A 88 1.81 -33.84 -19.50
C PRO A 88 0.97 -33.53 -20.75
N SER A 89 1.08 -34.35 -21.81
CA SER A 89 0.31 -34.16 -23.04
C SER A 89 -1.19 -34.43 -22.87
N THR A 90 -1.58 -35.08 -21.76
CA THR A 90 -2.98 -35.40 -21.45
C THR A 90 -3.71 -34.27 -20.71
N ALA A 91 -3.00 -33.23 -20.27
CA ALA A 91 -3.62 -32.08 -19.63
C ALA A 91 -4.47 -31.27 -20.63
N ASP A 92 -5.66 -30.85 -20.19
CA ASP A 92 -6.59 -30.06 -20.99
C ASP A 92 -6.39 -28.55 -20.74
N TYR A 93 -5.89 -27.85 -21.76
CA TYR A 93 -5.69 -26.41 -21.73
C TYR A 93 -6.69 -25.64 -22.62
N SER A 94 -7.75 -26.30 -23.12
CA SER A 94 -8.65 -25.73 -24.15
C SER A 94 -9.36 -24.43 -23.73
N ASN A 95 -9.54 -24.21 -22.42
CA ASN A 95 -10.19 -23.02 -21.86
C ASN A 95 -9.19 -22.05 -21.18
N ILE A 96 -7.89 -22.25 -21.37
CA ILE A 96 -6.83 -21.45 -20.74
C ILE A 96 -6.21 -20.52 -21.80
N ASN A 97 -5.76 -19.34 -21.37
CA ASN A 97 -5.01 -18.44 -22.25
C ASN A 97 -3.77 -19.16 -22.80
N GLU A 98 -3.55 -19.08 -24.12
CA GLU A 98 -2.47 -19.81 -24.80
C GLU A 98 -1.09 -19.60 -24.17
N ARG A 99 -0.78 -18.37 -23.73
CA ARG A 99 0.50 -18.06 -23.08
C ARG A 99 0.65 -18.77 -21.73
N LEU A 100 -0.41 -18.77 -20.92
CA LEU A 100 -0.41 -19.49 -19.63
C LEU A 100 -0.32 -21.00 -19.87
N ALA A 101 -1.07 -21.52 -20.85
CA ALA A 101 -1.02 -22.93 -21.21
C ALA A 101 0.36 -23.39 -21.68
N GLU A 102 1.11 -22.54 -22.39
CA GLU A 102 2.48 -22.84 -22.81
C GLU A 102 3.44 -22.94 -21.60
N ILE A 103 3.32 -22.03 -20.64
CA ILE A 103 4.13 -22.03 -19.41
C ILE A 103 3.83 -23.28 -18.58
N GLU A 104 2.56 -23.53 -18.28
CA GLU A 104 2.13 -24.70 -17.49
C GLU A 104 2.56 -26.03 -18.14
N ARG A 105 2.52 -26.10 -19.47
CA ARG A 105 3.02 -27.27 -20.20
C ARG A 105 4.53 -27.43 -20.04
N ALA A 106 5.28 -26.34 -20.19
CA ALA A 106 6.73 -26.36 -20.02
C ALA A 106 7.13 -26.76 -18.59
N ASP A 107 6.41 -26.26 -17.58
CA ASP A 107 6.64 -26.59 -16.17
C ASP A 107 6.34 -28.08 -15.89
N ALA A 108 5.20 -28.60 -16.36
CA ALA A 108 4.87 -30.02 -16.23
C ALA A 108 5.88 -30.94 -16.95
N GLU A 109 6.36 -30.54 -18.13
CA GLU A 109 7.42 -31.26 -18.85
C GLU A 109 8.76 -31.24 -18.09
N MET A 110 9.09 -30.09 -17.49
CA MET A 110 10.31 -29.92 -16.68
C MET A 110 10.26 -30.76 -15.40
N GLU A 111 9.15 -30.74 -14.65
CA GLU A 111 8.95 -31.56 -13.46
C GLU A 111 9.09 -33.05 -13.77
N LEU A 112 8.46 -33.51 -14.86
CA LEU A 112 8.56 -34.89 -15.29
C LEU A 112 10.00 -35.27 -15.68
N ALA A 113 10.72 -34.37 -16.36
CA ALA A 113 12.12 -34.57 -16.70
C ALA A 113 13.01 -34.67 -15.44
N ILE A 114 12.72 -33.85 -14.42
CA ILE A 114 13.37 -33.94 -13.11
C ILE A 114 13.08 -35.31 -12.50
N CYS A 115 11.81 -35.74 -12.43
CA CYS A 115 11.44 -37.03 -11.86
C CYS A 115 12.11 -38.23 -12.53
N ARG A 116 12.14 -38.25 -13.87
CA ARG A 116 12.82 -39.29 -14.64
C ARG A 116 14.32 -39.34 -14.37
N SER A 117 14.94 -38.17 -14.20
CA SER A 117 16.38 -38.05 -13.91
C SER A 117 16.70 -38.43 -12.46
N TRP A 118 15.80 -38.10 -11.53
CA TRP A 118 15.95 -38.39 -10.11
C TRP A 118 15.82 -39.88 -9.79
N GLY A 119 15.00 -40.61 -10.56
CA GLY A 119 14.89 -42.07 -10.47
C GLY A 119 14.20 -42.57 -9.20
N ILE A 120 13.25 -41.80 -8.66
CA ILE A 120 12.42 -42.21 -7.52
C ILE A 120 11.46 -43.33 -7.96
N GLU A 121 11.32 -44.36 -7.12
CA GLU A 121 10.36 -45.43 -7.35
C GLU A 121 8.92 -44.91 -7.16
N LEU A 122 8.03 -45.30 -8.07
CA LEU A 122 6.61 -44.93 -7.98
C LEU A 122 5.93 -45.68 -6.85
N LEU A 123 5.06 -44.99 -6.13
CA LEU A 123 4.16 -45.60 -5.16
C LEU A 123 3.14 -46.50 -5.86
N PRO A 124 2.65 -47.55 -5.18
CA PRO A 124 1.47 -48.29 -5.61
C PRO A 124 0.31 -47.34 -5.91
N ARG A 125 -0.40 -47.56 -7.03
CA ARG A 125 -1.54 -46.70 -7.41
C ARG A 125 -2.65 -46.68 -6.37
N THR A 126 -2.77 -47.75 -5.59
CA THR A 126 -3.69 -47.86 -4.44
C THR A 126 -3.41 -46.83 -3.35
N ASP A 127 -2.18 -46.34 -3.25
CA ASP A 127 -1.81 -45.32 -2.24
C ASP A 127 -2.35 -43.93 -2.63
N LEU A 128 -2.80 -43.76 -3.88
CA LEU A 128 -3.44 -42.54 -4.40
C LEU A 128 -4.96 -42.63 -4.41
N ASP A 129 -5.54 -43.77 -3.99
CA ASP A 129 -7.00 -43.91 -3.91
C ASP A 129 -7.56 -42.95 -2.84
N PRO A 130 -8.74 -42.34 -3.08
CA PRO A 130 -9.37 -41.47 -2.10
C PRO A 130 -9.59 -42.18 -0.76
N VAL A 131 -9.25 -41.50 0.34
CA VAL A 131 -9.48 -42.03 1.69
C VAL A 131 -10.98 -42.20 1.94
N VAL A 132 -11.38 -43.38 2.40
CA VAL A 132 -12.74 -43.68 2.88
C VAL A 132 -12.72 -43.73 4.40
N SER A 133 -13.49 -42.88 5.06
CA SER A 133 -13.47 -42.74 6.53
C SER A 133 -14.81 -42.32 7.10
N ASP A 134 -15.12 -42.83 8.29
CA ASP A 134 -16.24 -42.40 9.14
C ASP A 134 -15.80 -41.48 10.29
N ILE A 135 -14.49 -41.20 10.41
CA ILE A 135 -13.97 -40.25 11.41
C ILE A 135 -14.47 -38.85 11.05
N PRO A 136 -15.09 -38.11 12.01
CA PRO A 136 -15.46 -36.73 11.79
C PRO A 136 -14.29 -35.91 11.25
N THR A 137 -14.52 -35.20 10.15
CA THR A 137 -13.47 -34.47 9.43
C THR A 137 -13.91 -33.04 9.15
N LEU A 138 -13.03 -32.09 9.43
CA LEU A 138 -13.21 -30.68 9.08
C LEU A 138 -12.34 -30.34 7.87
N LEU A 139 -12.94 -29.81 6.82
CA LEU A 139 -12.25 -29.29 5.64
C LEU A 139 -12.39 -27.77 5.60
N PHE A 140 -11.29 -27.08 5.34
CA PHE A 140 -11.29 -25.66 5.03
C PHE A 140 -10.81 -25.41 3.60
N SER A 141 -11.46 -24.48 2.91
CA SER A 141 -11.04 -24.01 1.59
C SER A 141 -11.22 -22.51 1.47
N GLY A 142 -10.37 -21.87 0.68
CA GLY A 142 -10.56 -20.50 0.23
C GLY A 142 -11.06 -20.49 -1.21
N ASP A 143 -12.05 -19.64 -1.54
CA ASP A 143 -12.56 -19.52 -2.92
C ASP A 143 -11.51 -18.92 -3.88
N TYR A 144 -10.53 -18.18 -3.35
CA TYR A 144 -9.42 -17.61 -4.10
C TYR A 144 -8.12 -18.43 -4.01
N ASP A 145 -8.16 -19.63 -3.41
CA ASP A 145 -7.00 -20.53 -3.35
C ASP A 145 -6.56 -20.96 -4.77
N PRO A 146 -5.38 -20.55 -5.26
CA PRO A 146 -4.93 -20.86 -6.61
C PRO A 146 -4.45 -22.32 -6.76
N ILE A 147 -4.27 -23.07 -5.66
CA ILE A 147 -3.63 -24.39 -5.64
C ILE A 147 -4.61 -25.50 -5.29
N THR A 148 -5.38 -25.30 -4.22
CA THR A 148 -6.31 -26.29 -3.66
C THR A 148 -7.71 -25.71 -3.48
N PRO A 149 -8.35 -25.26 -4.58
CA PRO A 149 -9.64 -24.60 -4.50
C PRO A 149 -10.75 -25.56 -4.01
N PRO A 150 -11.93 -25.06 -3.61
CA PRO A 150 -12.96 -25.86 -2.94
C PRO A 150 -13.40 -27.11 -3.72
N GLN A 151 -13.32 -27.08 -5.05
CA GLN A 151 -13.68 -28.20 -5.91
C GLN A 151 -12.79 -29.44 -5.68
N TYR A 152 -11.60 -29.27 -5.10
CA TYR A 152 -10.75 -30.41 -4.72
C TYR A 152 -11.24 -31.05 -3.42
N ALA A 153 -11.64 -30.26 -2.43
CA ALA A 153 -12.26 -30.74 -1.21
C ALA A 153 -13.62 -31.42 -1.49
N GLU A 154 -14.41 -30.88 -2.42
CA GLU A 154 -15.69 -31.45 -2.84
C GLU A 154 -15.59 -32.90 -3.36
N LYS A 155 -14.46 -33.26 -3.99
CA LYS A 155 -14.19 -34.62 -4.48
C LYS A 155 -14.04 -35.64 -3.34
N LEU A 156 -13.74 -35.19 -2.12
CA LEU A 156 -13.58 -36.05 -0.93
C LEU A 156 -14.90 -36.27 -0.19
N LEU A 157 -15.90 -35.40 -0.37
CA LEU A 157 -17.17 -35.48 0.37
C LEU A 157 -17.87 -36.84 0.24
N PRO A 158 -17.88 -37.52 -0.94
CA PRO A 158 -18.52 -38.82 -1.06
C PRO A 158 -17.85 -39.94 -0.26
N THR A 159 -16.56 -39.81 0.10
CA THR A 159 -15.79 -40.85 0.81
C THR A 159 -15.62 -40.56 2.30
N LEU A 160 -15.99 -39.37 2.76
CA LEU A 160 -15.91 -38.95 4.15
C LEU A 160 -17.33 -38.83 4.74
N ALA A 161 -17.77 -39.85 5.48
CA ALA A 161 -19.18 -39.96 5.91
C ALA A 161 -19.62 -38.87 6.89
N ASN A 162 -18.68 -38.29 7.65
CA ASN A 162 -18.93 -37.27 8.67
C ASN A 162 -18.08 -36.02 8.42
N VAL A 163 -18.21 -35.43 7.24
CA VAL A 163 -17.43 -34.25 6.83
C VAL A 163 -18.21 -32.94 7.02
N GLN A 164 -17.52 -31.94 7.55
CA GLN A 164 -17.98 -30.55 7.57
C GLN A 164 -17.00 -29.71 6.75
N HIS A 165 -17.47 -29.06 5.69
CA HIS A 165 -16.65 -28.25 4.80
C HIS A 165 -17.01 -26.77 4.97
N VAL A 166 -16.05 -25.97 5.43
CA VAL A 166 -16.20 -24.52 5.54
C VAL A 166 -15.39 -23.85 4.44
N ILE A 167 -16.08 -23.03 3.66
CA ILE A 167 -15.51 -22.25 2.58
C ILE A 167 -15.42 -20.79 3.02
N PHE A 168 -14.24 -20.21 2.85
CA PHE A 168 -13.98 -18.79 3.07
C PHE A 168 -14.04 -18.07 1.71
N PRO A 169 -15.09 -17.26 1.43
CA PRO A 169 -15.28 -16.68 0.09
C PRO A 169 -14.18 -15.70 -0.34
N SER A 170 -13.46 -15.13 0.62
CA SER A 170 -12.28 -14.28 0.37
C SER A 170 -10.99 -14.96 0.84
N GLY A 171 -11.05 -16.26 1.14
CA GLY A 171 -9.91 -17.02 1.60
C GLY A 171 -9.00 -17.39 0.44
N GLU A 172 -7.70 -17.32 0.70
CA GLU A 172 -6.61 -17.75 -0.18
C GLU A 172 -6.14 -19.18 0.18
N HIS A 173 -4.92 -19.53 -0.22
CA HIS A 173 -4.30 -20.81 0.10
C HIS A 173 -4.07 -20.99 1.60
N GLY A 174 -4.57 -22.10 2.17
CA GLY A 174 -4.31 -22.49 3.56
C GLY A 174 -5.10 -21.69 4.61
N GLN A 175 -6.37 -22.04 4.84
CA GLN A 175 -7.26 -21.32 5.76
C GLN A 175 -7.21 -21.78 7.23
N ALA A 176 -6.51 -22.87 7.53
CA ALA A 176 -6.35 -23.32 8.90
C ALA A 176 -5.41 -22.39 9.66
N VAL A 177 -5.77 -22.06 10.91
CA VAL A 177 -4.97 -21.25 11.85
C VAL A 177 -4.56 -19.84 11.38
N THR A 178 -5.25 -19.27 10.39
CA THR A 178 -4.95 -17.94 9.84
C THR A 178 -5.77 -16.80 10.44
N SER A 179 -6.94 -17.09 11.02
CA SER A 179 -7.85 -16.06 11.53
C SER A 179 -8.50 -16.44 12.88
N PRO A 180 -9.00 -15.45 13.64
CA PRO A 180 -9.83 -15.73 14.82
C PRO A 180 -11.05 -16.59 14.49
N CYS A 181 -11.61 -16.44 13.28
CA CYS A 181 -12.75 -17.22 12.82
C CYS A 181 -12.37 -18.71 12.61
N SER A 182 -11.35 -18.99 11.80
CA SER A 182 -10.88 -20.36 11.57
C SER A 182 -10.47 -21.04 12.87
N ASN A 183 -9.82 -20.31 13.78
CA ASN A 183 -9.43 -20.82 15.11
C ASN A 183 -10.64 -21.18 15.99
N SER A 184 -11.67 -20.33 15.99
CA SER A 184 -12.90 -20.60 16.74
C SER A 184 -13.60 -21.85 16.19
N ILE A 185 -13.69 -21.98 14.87
CA ILE A 185 -14.32 -23.14 14.22
C ILE A 185 -13.54 -24.42 14.52
N ILE A 186 -12.20 -24.40 14.41
CA ILE A 186 -11.34 -25.54 14.79
C ILE A 186 -11.59 -25.94 16.24
N SER A 187 -11.62 -24.99 17.17
CA SER A 187 -11.88 -25.27 18.59
C SER A 187 -13.25 -25.91 18.80
N SER A 188 -14.31 -25.35 18.20
CA SER A 188 -15.66 -25.89 18.32
C SER A 188 -15.78 -27.29 17.72
N PHE A 189 -15.09 -27.55 16.61
CA PHE A 189 -15.03 -28.88 16.00
C PHE A 189 -14.30 -29.88 16.90
N LEU A 190 -13.18 -29.51 17.52
CA LEU A 190 -12.46 -30.40 18.44
C LEU A 190 -13.27 -30.70 19.71
N ASP A 191 -14.05 -29.74 20.22
CA ASP A 191 -14.91 -29.92 21.38
C ASP A 191 -16.14 -30.79 21.10
N ASN A 192 -16.74 -30.66 19.91
CA ASN A 192 -17.89 -31.44 19.48
C ASN A 192 -17.87 -31.70 17.96
N PRO A 193 -17.14 -32.72 17.49
CA PRO A 193 -16.87 -32.91 16.05
C PRO A 193 -18.09 -33.37 15.24
N THR A 194 -19.12 -33.87 15.91
CA THR A 194 -20.40 -34.26 15.31
C THR A 194 -21.47 -33.17 15.42
N GLY A 195 -21.19 -32.08 16.13
CA GLY A 195 -22.08 -30.94 16.26
C GLY A 195 -22.06 -30.05 15.02
N GLU A 196 -23.16 -29.32 14.80
CA GLU A 196 -23.22 -28.28 13.79
C GLU A 196 -22.25 -27.14 14.16
N LEU A 197 -21.40 -26.74 13.22
CA LEU A 197 -20.45 -25.64 13.39
C LEU A 197 -21.10 -24.31 13.04
N ASP A 198 -20.93 -23.31 13.92
CA ASP A 198 -21.18 -21.91 13.56
C ASP A 198 -20.01 -21.38 12.74
N ALA A 199 -20.18 -21.41 11.42
CA ALA A 199 -19.22 -20.87 10.45
C ALA A 199 -19.62 -19.49 9.91
N SER A 200 -20.56 -18.79 10.56
CA SER A 200 -21.08 -17.50 10.07
C SER A 200 -20.01 -16.42 9.92
N CYS A 201 -18.94 -16.48 10.73
CA CYS A 201 -17.80 -15.57 10.63
C CYS A 201 -16.97 -15.76 9.35
N ALA A 202 -17.08 -16.91 8.66
CA ALA A 202 -16.33 -17.19 7.44
C ALA A 202 -16.94 -16.48 6.22
N ALA A 203 -18.21 -16.09 6.29
CA ALA A 203 -18.96 -15.44 5.22
C ALA A 203 -18.55 -13.96 5.03
N THR A 204 -17.26 -13.73 4.79
CA THR A 204 -16.70 -12.42 4.47
C THR A 204 -17.02 -12.12 3.00
N PRO A 205 -17.49 -10.91 2.65
CA PRO A 205 -17.71 -10.56 1.25
C PRO A 205 -16.38 -10.67 0.47
N PRO A 206 -16.43 -11.12 -0.81
CA PRO A 206 -15.26 -11.19 -1.68
C PRO A 206 -14.46 -9.91 -1.59
N ALA A 207 -13.14 -10.05 -1.46
CA ALA A 207 -12.27 -8.90 -1.36
C ALA A 207 -12.37 -8.08 -2.67
N GLY A 208 -12.50 -6.76 -2.50
CA GLY A 208 -12.71 -5.85 -3.62
C GLY A 208 -11.37 -5.50 -4.23
N PHE A 209 -11.18 -5.82 -5.51
CA PHE A 209 -9.98 -5.41 -6.22
C PHE A 209 -9.82 -3.89 -6.21
N LEU A 210 -8.63 -3.43 -5.82
CA LEU A 210 -8.26 -2.03 -5.87
C LEU A 210 -7.91 -1.64 -7.31
N THR A 211 -8.60 -0.61 -7.79
CA THR A 211 -8.35 -0.02 -9.11
C THR A 211 -7.69 1.35 -8.97
N PRO A 212 -7.19 1.95 -10.07
CA PRO A 212 -6.68 3.32 -10.05
C PRO A 212 -7.71 4.37 -9.56
N ALA A 213 -9.01 4.08 -9.59
CA ALA A 213 -10.04 4.97 -9.08
C ALA A 213 -10.14 4.95 -7.54
N ASP A 214 -9.70 3.86 -6.91
CA ASP A 214 -9.81 3.63 -5.47
C ASP A 214 -8.63 4.20 -4.69
N VAL A 215 -7.61 4.70 -5.40
CA VAL A 215 -6.34 5.10 -4.81
C VAL A 215 -5.88 6.48 -5.28
N ILE A 216 -5.05 7.10 -4.43
CA ILE A 216 -4.30 8.31 -4.74
C ILE A 216 -2.82 7.93 -4.73
N ALA A 217 -2.17 8.04 -5.87
CA ALA A 217 -0.73 7.81 -5.97
C ALA A 217 0.04 9.00 -5.36
N LEU A 218 1.02 8.69 -4.53
CA LEU A 218 1.99 9.62 -3.95
C LEU A 218 3.38 9.30 -4.52
N PRO A 219 3.78 9.89 -5.67
CA PRO A 219 4.98 9.49 -6.40
C PRO A 219 6.27 9.57 -5.57
N HIS A 220 6.42 10.60 -4.74
CA HIS A 220 7.61 10.79 -3.90
C HIS A 220 7.67 9.78 -2.74
N LEU A 221 6.52 9.46 -2.13
CA LEU A 221 6.42 8.37 -1.17
C LEU A 221 6.80 7.04 -1.83
N ARG A 222 6.24 6.76 -3.00
CA ARG A 222 6.54 5.55 -3.77
C ARG A 222 8.03 5.45 -4.10
N GLN A 223 8.65 6.52 -4.59
CA GLN A 223 10.07 6.56 -4.91
C GLN A 223 10.95 6.36 -3.67
N ALA A 224 10.57 6.95 -2.54
CA ALA A 224 11.28 6.77 -1.28
C ALA A 224 11.21 5.32 -0.80
N LEU A 225 10.04 4.69 -0.87
CA LEU A 225 9.83 3.26 -0.57
C LEU A 225 10.60 2.38 -1.57
N ALA A 226 10.60 2.73 -2.86
CA ALA A 226 11.40 2.08 -3.89
C ALA A 226 12.90 2.07 -3.61
N ALA A 227 13.42 3.16 -3.04
CA ALA A 227 14.84 3.27 -2.77
C ALA A 227 15.29 2.56 -1.47
N ARG A 228 14.41 2.45 -0.45
CA ARG A 228 14.81 2.09 0.92
C ARG A 228 13.81 1.18 1.66
N GLY A 229 12.84 0.58 0.97
CA GLY A 229 11.75 -0.15 1.61
C GLY A 229 11.01 0.73 2.63
N PHE A 230 10.59 0.14 3.76
CA PHE A 230 9.92 0.89 4.84
C PHE A 230 10.77 2.03 5.43
N ALA A 231 12.11 1.97 5.39
CA ALA A 231 12.95 3.08 5.81
C ALA A 231 12.80 4.33 4.91
N GLY A 232 12.25 4.16 3.69
CA GLY A 232 11.84 5.23 2.80
C GLY A 232 10.81 6.19 3.40
N LEU A 233 10.02 5.75 4.39
CA LEU A 233 9.10 6.62 5.13
C LEU A 233 9.82 7.77 5.83
N LEU A 234 11.05 7.55 6.32
CA LEU A 234 11.86 8.59 6.95
C LEU A 234 12.35 9.61 5.91
N LEU A 235 12.71 9.16 4.71
CA LEU A 235 13.08 10.05 3.61
C LEU A 235 11.89 10.93 3.21
N PHE A 236 10.72 10.32 3.02
CA PHE A 236 9.50 11.04 2.71
C PHE A 236 9.11 12.05 3.81
N ALA A 237 9.21 11.65 5.09
CA ALA A 237 9.00 12.56 6.22
C ALA A 237 10.00 13.74 6.20
N GLY A 238 11.25 13.49 5.81
CA GLY A 238 12.26 14.53 5.60
C GLY A 238 11.87 15.55 4.53
N GLU A 239 11.18 15.15 3.47
CA GLU A 239 10.68 16.06 2.43
C GLU A 239 9.48 16.91 2.90
N ILE A 240 8.70 16.40 3.85
CA ILE A 240 7.56 17.11 4.46
C ILE A 240 8.02 18.09 5.56
N ALA A 241 9.14 17.81 6.23
CA ALA A 241 9.64 18.59 7.37
C ALA A 241 9.81 20.10 7.10
N PRO A 242 10.31 20.58 5.94
CA PRO A 242 10.36 22.01 5.63
C PRO A 242 8.98 22.69 5.66
N GLY A 243 7.93 22.00 5.19
CA GLY A 243 6.56 22.52 5.26
C GLY A 243 6.08 22.67 6.70
N LEU A 244 6.42 21.72 7.57
CA LEU A 244 6.12 21.80 9.01
C LEU A 244 6.82 23.01 9.65
N LEU A 245 8.12 23.21 9.35
CA LEU A 245 8.89 24.34 9.84
C LEU A 245 8.31 25.68 9.36
N VAL A 246 7.88 25.77 8.10
CA VAL A 246 7.20 26.96 7.57
C VAL A 246 5.87 27.19 8.29
N GLY A 247 5.06 26.15 8.50
CA GLY A 247 3.81 26.26 9.26
C GLY A 247 4.02 26.78 10.68
N LEU A 248 5.01 26.25 11.40
CA LEU A 248 5.40 26.72 12.73
C LEU A 248 5.92 28.18 12.70
N PHE A 249 6.70 28.53 11.67
CA PHE A 249 7.16 29.91 11.48
C PHE A 249 6.01 30.87 11.20
N LEU A 250 5.02 30.49 10.40
CA LEU A 250 3.80 31.28 10.19
C LEU A 250 2.97 31.44 11.47
N LEU A 251 2.88 30.40 12.31
CA LEU A 251 2.23 30.48 13.62
C LEU A 251 2.88 31.47 14.59
N SER A 252 4.14 31.86 14.37
CA SER A 252 4.81 32.91 15.16
C SER A 252 4.08 34.26 15.10
N VAL A 253 3.15 34.43 14.15
CA VAL A 253 2.26 35.59 14.07
C VAL A 253 1.46 35.80 15.35
N ILE A 254 1.06 34.72 16.05
CA ILE A 254 0.27 34.79 17.28
C ILE A 254 1.04 35.53 18.38
N PRO A 255 2.21 35.04 18.85
CA PRO A 255 2.96 35.74 19.89
C PRO A 255 3.48 37.10 19.44
N ILE A 256 3.96 37.23 18.20
CA ILE A 256 4.59 38.48 17.73
C ILE A 256 3.57 39.62 17.62
N TYR A 257 2.40 39.36 17.04
CA TYR A 257 1.35 40.39 16.95
C TYR A 257 0.65 40.62 18.29
N GLY A 258 0.50 39.58 19.12
CA GLY A 258 -0.02 39.70 20.47
C GLY A 258 0.82 40.63 21.35
N ILE A 259 2.14 40.44 21.35
CA ILE A 259 3.10 41.31 22.05
C ILE A 259 3.06 42.73 21.48
N GLY A 260 3.08 42.89 20.16
CA GLY A 260 3.01 44.20 19.53
C GLY A 260 1.73 44.98 19.86
N TRP A 261 0.60 44.29 19.99
CA TRP A 261 -0.66 44.89 20.44
C TRP A 261 -0.60 45.30 21.92
N LEU A 262 -0.07 44.44 22.79
CA LEU A 262 0.07 44.70 24.22
C LEU A 262 0.96 45.92 24.49
N ILE A 263 2.12 46.00 23.83
CA ILE A 263 3.04 47.15 23.92
C ILE A 263 2.35 48.43 23.43
N GLY A 264 1.65 48.37 22.29
CA GLY A 264 0.93 49.52 21.75
C GLY A 264 -0.16 50.05 22.70
N ARG A 265 -0.85 49.15 23.41
CA ARG A 265 -1.85 49.50 24.42
C ARG A 265 -1.22 50.14 25.65
N LEU A 266 -0.09 49.61 26.14
CA LEU A 266 0.63 50.15 27.29
C LEU A 266 1.26 51.53 27.01
N MET A 267 1.67 51.78 25.77
CA MET A 267 2.34 53.04 25.38
C MET A 267 1.39 54.13 24.86
N HIS A 268 0.06 53.98 25.00
CA HIS A 268 -0.96 54.92 24.52
C HIS A 268 -0.76 55.42 23.08
N HIS A 269 -0.18 54.60 22.20
CA HIS A 269 0.12 54.99 20.83
C HIS A 269 -1.18 55.07 20.01
N HIS A 270 -1.62 56.29 19.71
CA HIS A 270 -2.73 56.54 18.80
C HIS A 270 -2.22 56.33 17.37
N ARG A 271 -2.63 55.24 16.73
CA ARG A 271 -2.31 55.01 15.31
C ARG A 271 -3.18 55.94 14.47
N ALA A 272 -2.56 56.87 13.74
CA ALA A 272 -3.24 57.63 12.71
C ALA A 272 -3.80 56.64 11.65
N GLU A 273 -5.10 56.67 11.41
CA GLU A 273 -5.71 55.88 10.34
C GLU A 273 -5.34 56.51 9.00
N ALA A 274 -4.43 55.89 8.25
CA ALA A 274 -4.17 56.31 6.88
C ALA A 274 -5.37 55.86 5.99
N PRO A 275 -6.05 56.78 5.28
CA PRO A 275 -7.18 56.44 4.43
C PRO A 275 -6.74 55.68 3.18
N GLY A 276 -7.54 54.69 2.74
CA GLY A 276 -7.34 53.95 1.50
C GLY A 276 -7.37 52.42 1.66
N TRP A 277 -7.40 51.72 0.53
CA TRP A 277 -7.48 50.25 0.43
C TRP A 277 -6.35 49.51 1.19
N THR A 278 -5.18 50.14 1.36
CA THR A 278 -4.01 49.57 2.04
C THR A 278 -4.20 49.38 3.55
N ASN A 279 -5.08 50.15 4.20
CA ASN A 279 -5.35 50.02 5.64
C ASN A 279 -6.08 48.71 5.97
N SER A 280 -7.04 48.31 5.14
CA SER A 280 -7.78 47.05 5.29
C SER A 280 -6.84 45.84 5.24
N TRP A 281 -5.90 45.80 4.29
CA TRP A 281 -4.90 44.73 4.19
C TRP A 281 -3.96 44.67 5.38
N SER A 282 -3.56 45.83 5.93
CA SER A 282 -2.73 45.86 7.14
C SER A 282 -3.43 45.23 8.34
N ARG A 283 -4.77 45.38 8.48
CA ARG A 283 -5.55 44.74 9.56
C ARG A 283 -5.70 43.23 9.36
N VAL A 284 -5.84 42.79 8.12
CA VAL A 284 -6.06 41.39 7.74
C VAL A 284 -4.77 40.58 7.71
N ALA A 285 -3.61 41.23 7.56
CA ALA A 285 -2.28 40.60 7.51
C ALA A 285 -2.03 39.45 8.51
N PRO A 286 -2.20 39.62 9.84
CA PRO A 286 -1.94 38.53 10.79
C PRO A 286 -2.88 37.34 10.63
N TRP A 287 -4.13 37.62 10.27
CA TRP A 287 -5.15 36.60 10.08
C TRP A 287 -4.89 35.77 8.83
N LEU A 288 -4.37 36.37 7.76
CA LEU A 288 -3.94 35.64 6.57
C LEU A 288 -2.77 34.70 6.88
N ALA A 289 -1.76 35.17 7.60
CA ALA A 289 -0.63 34.33 7.99
C ALA A 289 -1.06 33.19 8.93
N LEU A 290 -1.94 33.47 9.89
CA LEU A 290 -2.51 32.46 10.78
C LEU A 290 -3.34 31.43 10.01
N ALA A 291 -4.22 31.87 9.11
CA ALA A 291 -5.03 30.98 8.28
C ALA A 291 -4.12 30.10 7.40
N ALA A 292 -3.09 30.68 6.77
CA ALA A 292 -2.13 29.93 5.97
C ALA A 292 -1.39 28.88 6.81
N ALA A 293 -0.97 29.24 8.03
CA ALA A 293 -0.33 28.31 8.97
C ALA A 293 -1.25 27.13 9.32
N LEU A 294 -2.50 27.41 9.69
CA LEU A 294 -3.48 26.39 10.08
C LEU A 294 -3.80 25.45 8.92
N VAL A 295 -4.00 25.97 7.71
CA VAL A 295 -4.27 25.16 6.51
C VAL A 295 -3.08 24.26 6.17
N LEU A 296 -1.86 24.80 6.20
CA LEU A 296 -0.66 24.02 5.91
C LEU A 296 -0.42 22.91 6.94
N LEU A 297 -0.53 23.24 8.23
CA LEU A 297 -0.33 22.26 9.32
C LEU A 297 -1.44 21.21 9.35
N ALA A 298 -2.68 21.59 9.05
CA ALA A 298 -3.78 20.65 8.91
C ALA A 298 -3.53 19.69 7.74
N PHE A 299 -3.09 20.18 6.58
CA PHE A 299 -2.73 19.33 5.44
C PHE A 299 -1.64 18.33 5.80
N ILE A 300 -0.52 18.80 6.39
CA ILE A 300 0.60 17.93 6.78
C ILE A 300 0.15 16.90 7.83
N GLY A 301 -0.58 17.33 8.86
CA GLY A 301 -1.06 16.44 9.91
C GLY A 301 -2.01 15.37 9.37
N LEU A 302 -2.95 15.76 8.50
CA LEU A 302 -3.84 14.82 7.83
C LEU A 302 -3.06 13.88 6.91
N LEU A 303 -2.14 14.37 6.07
CA LEU A 303 -1.33 13.53 5.20
C LEU A 303 -0.55 12.47 5.99
N VAL A 304 0.16 12.88 7.06
CA VAL A 304 0.88 11.96 7.94
C VAL A 304 -0.07 10.94 8.57
N PHE A 305 -1.23 11.38 9.06
CA PHE A 305 -2.25 10.49 9.60
C PHE A 305 -2.75 9.49 8.56
N THR A 306 -3.06 9.92 7.33
CA THR A 306 -3.55 9.03 6.26
C THR A 306 -2.53 7.98 5.87
N VAL A 307 -1.26 8.35 5.78
CA VAL A 307 -0.14 7.44 5.49
C VAL A 307 -0.01 6.42 6.61
N GLY A 308 -0.05 6.86 7.87
CA GLY A 308 0.00 5.96 9.04
C GLY A 308 -1.21 5.04 9.16
N ALA A 309 -2.42 5.54 8.91
CA ALA A 309 -3.64 4.73 8.92
C ALA A 309 -3.62 3.68 7.79
N THR A 310 -3.11 4.05 6.61
CA THR A 310 -2.96 3.12 5.48
C THR A 310 -1.96 2.02 5.83
N LEU A 311 -0.82 2.36 6.45
CA LEU A 311 0.16 1.37 6.92
C LEU A 311 -0.46 0.32 7.85
N MET A 312 -1.38 0.73 8.73
CA MET A 312 -2.03 -0.19 9.67
C MET A 312 -3.16 -1.01 9.06
N ALA A 313 -3.84 -0.50 8.04
CA ALA A 313 -4.99 -1.14 7.43
C ALA A 313 -4.62 -2.04 6.23
N ASN A 314 -3.69 -1.60 5.37
CA ASN A 314 -3.27 -2.33 4.18
C ASN A 314 -1.83 -1.92 3.81
N GLN A 315 -0.86 -2.75 4.18
CA GLN A 315 0.56 -2.50 3.92
C GLN A 315 0.88 -2.55 2.41
N ASN A 316 0.18 -3.40 1.66
CA ASN A 316 0.35 -3.55 0.21
C ASN A 316 0.02 -2.26 -0.54
N LEU A 317 -1.06 -1.58 -0.14
CA LEU A 317 -1.43 -0.28 -0.69
C LEU A 317 -0.38 0.80 -0.41
N LEU A 318 0.22 0.78 0.78
CA LEU A 318 1.28 1.72 1.11
C LEU A 318 2.56 1.46 0.31
N LEU A 319 2.94 0.20 0.09
CA LEU A 319 4.10 -0.19 -0.72
C LEU A 319 3.95 0.23 -2.19
N LEU A 320 2.72 0.34 -2.69
CA LEU A 320 2.42 0.99 -3.98
C LEU A 320 2.65 2.51 -3.96
N GLY A 321 2.98 3.07 -2.80
CA GLY A 321 3.07 4.50 -2.54
C GLY A 321 1.72 5.18 -2.76
N ALA A 322 0.64 4.54 -2.34
CA ALA A 322 -0.71 5.03 -2.53
C ALA A 322 -1.48 5.08 -1.21
N ILE A 323 -2.52 5.93 -1.17
CA ILE A 323 -3.49 6.02 -0.07
C ILE A 323 -4.91 5.91 -0.62
N PRO A 324 -5.91 5.55 0.20
CA PRO A 324 -7.29 5.42 -0.26
C PRO A 324 -7.87 6.72 -0.85
N SER A 325 -8.66 6.62 -1.92
CA SER A 325 -9.28 7.76 -2.60
C SER A 325 -10.29 8.53 -1.74
N SER A 326 -10.79 7.93 -0.65
CA SER A 326 -11.62 8.60 0.36
C SER A 326 -10.95 9.83 0.99
N TRP A 327 -9.62 9.92 0.92
CA TRP A 327 -8.84 11.06 1.43
C TRP A 327 -8.61 12.17 0.41
N ARG A 328 -9.15 12.08 -0.82
CA ARG A 328 -8.87 13.06 -1.90
C ARG A 328 -9.16 14.50 -1.52
N TRP A 329 -10.13 14.72 -0.65
CA TRP A 329 -10.52 16.06 -0.19
C TRP A 329 -9.39 16.81 0.53
N ILE A 330 -8.40 16.13 1.14
CA ILE A 330 -7.29 16.81 1.84
C ILE A 330 -6.39 17.58 0.86
N PHE A 331 -6.35 17.17 -0.41
CA PHE A 331 -5.53 17.80 -1.46
C PHE A 331 -6.10 19.14 -1.96
N ILE A 332 -7.29 19.54 -1.47
CA ILE A 332 -7.81 20.91 -1.61
C ILE A 332 -7.01 21.89 -0.73
N LEU A 333 -6.47 21.44 0.41
CA LEU A 333 -5.78 22.30 1.38
C LEU A 333 -4.49 22.94 0.81
N PRO A 334 -3.62 22.24 0.05
CA PRO A 334 -2.51 22.86 -0.66
C PRO A 334 -2.92 23.99 -1.62
N LEU A 335 -4.03 23.83 -2.34
CA LEU A 335 -4.55 24.85 -3.25
C LEU A 335 -5.06 26.07 -2.48
N LEU A 336 -5.77 25.85 -1.38
CA LEU A 336 -6.20 26.91 -0.47
C LEU A 336 -5.00 27.64 0.15
N PHE A 337 -3.96 26.90 0.55
CA PHE A 337 -2.72 27.47 1.08
C PHE A 337 -1.99 28.33 0.03
N ALA A 338 -1.93 27.88 -1.23
CA ALA A 338 -1.37 28.66 -2.33
C ALA A 338 -2.15 29.96 -2.56
N LEU A 339 -3.49 29.92 -2.54
CA LEU A 339 -4.32 31.11 -2.62
C LEU A 339 -4.05 32.09 -1.46
N LEU A 340 -3.94 31.58 -0.23
CA LEU A 340 -3.59 32.40 0.93
C LEU A 340 -2.21 33.04 0.80
N SER A 341 -1.23 32.31 0.25
CA SER A 341 0.12 32.81 -0.02
C SER A 341 0.12 33.95 -1.05
N VAL A 342 -0.72 33.86 -2.10
CA VAL A 342 -0.93 34.97 -3.06
C VAL A 342 -1.53 36.20 -2.35
N LEU A 343 -2.51 36.02 -1.47
CA LEU A 343 -3.07 37.12 -0.67
C LEU A 343 -2.04 37.73 0.29
N MET A 344 -1.12 36.93 0.83
CA MET A 344 0.01 37.41 1.64
C MET A 344 0.99 38.25 0.80
N VAL A 345 1.23 37.91 -0.48
CA VAL A 345 2.03 38.74 -1.40
C VAL A 345 1.34 40.10 -1.63
N VAL A 346 0.05 40.10 -1.96
CA VAL A 346 -0.73 41.34 -2.13
C VAL A 346 -0.66 42.21 -0.86
N THR A 347 -0.80 41.58 0.30
CA THR A 347 -0.71 42.26 1.60
C THR A 347 0.68 42.85 1.84
N THR A 348 1.75 42.11 1.50
CA THR A 348 3.13 42.58 1.61
C THR A 348 3.35 43.84 0.77
N VAL A 349 2.88 43.85 -0.49
CA VAL A 349 2.95 45.03 -1.37
C VAL A 349 2.18 46.20 -0.76
N ALA A 350 0.96 45.96 -0.27
CA ALA A 350 0.14 47.00 0.36
C ALA A 350 0.80 47.59 1.63
N LEU A 351 1.48 46.78 2.43
CA LEU A 351 2.21 47.21 3.62
C LEU A 351 3.40 48.11 3.28
N TRP A 352 4.17 47.76 2.24
CA TRP A 352 5.29 48.56 1.78
C TRP A 352 4.84 49.87 1.12
N TRP A 353 3.84 49.82 0.24
CA TRP A 353 3.31 51.00 -0.45
C TRP A 353 2.67 52.00 0.51
N GLY A 354 1.81 51.52 1.42
CA GLY A 354 1.13 52.39 2.37
C GLY A 354 1.98 52.83 3.56
N ASN A 355 3.27 52.45 3.59
CA ASN A 355 4.17 52.65 4.72
C ASN A 355 3.54 52.23 6.06
N HIS A 356 2.73 51.17 6.04
CA HIS A 356 2.00 50.68 7.18
C HIS A 356 2.93 49.85 8.07
N ARG A 357 2.88 50.09 9.39
CA ARG A 357 3.70 49.42 10.42
C ARG A 357 5.16 49.85 10.43
N SER A 358 5.88 49.46 11.49
CA SER A 358 7.32 49.68 11.60
C SER A 358 8.10 48.96 10.49
N LEU A 359 9.32 49.41 10.22
CA LEU A 359 10.23 48.73 9.28
C LEU A 359 10.40 47.25 9.66
N ILE A 360 10.59 46.95 10.94
CA ILE A 360 10.72 45.59 11.47
C ILE A 360 9.45 44.77 11.20
N GLY A 361 8.26 45.35 11.40
CA GLY A 361 7.00 44.66 11.13
C GLY A 361 6.77 44.32 9.66
N ARG A 362 7.22 45.21 8.74
CA ARG A 362 7.16 44.96 7.29
C ARG A 362 8.16 43.89 6.86
N LEU A 363 9.39 43.94 7.36
CA LEU A 363 10.40 42.93 7.11
C LEU A 363 9.96 41.55 7.60
N TYR A 364 9.41 41.47 8.83
CA TYR A 364 8.87 40.24 9.38
C TYR A 364 7.77 39.64 8.51
N TYR A 365 6.76 40.43 8.12
CA TYR A 365 5.69 39.93 7.26
C TYR A 365 6.17 39.53 5.85
N THR A 366 7.19 40.22 5.33
CA THR A 366 7.85 39.84 4.08
C THR A 366 8.53 38.47 4.22
N LEU A 367 9.22 38.20 5.33
CA LEU A 367 9.80 36.88 5.61
C LEU A 367 8.75 35.78 5.72
N LEU A 368 7.63 36.02 6.41
CA LEU A 368 6.51 35.08 6.45
C LEU A 368 5.99 34.75 5.04
N THR A 369 5.85 35.78 4.20
CA THR A 369 5.37 35.63 2.82
C THR A 369 6.36 34.83 1.97
N LEU A 370 7.66 35.14 2.04
CA LEU A 370 8.68 34.37 1.33
C LEU A 370 8.72 32.91 1.79
N ALA A 371 8.60 32.65 3.09
CA ALA A 371 8.50 31.29 3.62
C ALA A 371 7.26 30.56 3.10
N SER A 372 6.11 31.23 3.03
CA SER A 372 4.88 30.65 2.47
C SER A 372 5.04 30.26 1.00
N LEU A 373 5.68 31.10 0.18
CA LEU A 373 5.97 30.82 -1.23
C LEU A 373 6.94 29.64 -1.39
N ALA A 374 7.95 29.53 -0.52
CA ALA A 374 8.85 28.38 -0.49
C ALA A 374 8.10 27.08 -0.17
N ALA A 375 7.13 27.11 0.75
CA ALA A 375 6.27 25.96 1.03
C ALA A 375 5.34 25.62 -0.15
N VAL A 376 4.77 26.61 -0.85
CA VAL A 376 3.99 26.38 -2.08
C VAL A 376 4.84 25.68 -3.13
N TRP A 377 6.08 26.14 -3.34
CA TRP A 377 7.00 25.48 -4.27
C TRP A 377 7.34 24.05 -3.83
N GLY A 378 7.55 23.81 -2.53
CA GLY A 378 7.75 22.47 -1.99
C GLY A 378 6.57 21.54 -2.25
N LEU A 379 5.34 21.99 -1.96
CA LEU A 379 4.12 21.24 -2.24
C LEU A 379 3.92 20.98 -3.74
N TRP A 380 4.34 21.91 -4.61
CA TRP A 380 4.28 21.71 -6.07
C TRP A 380 5.26 20.65 -6.53
N ARG A 381 6.49 20.69 -6.00
CA ARG A 381 7.55 19.72 -6.30
C ARG A 381 7.16 18.30 -5.87
N LEU A 382 6.41 18.17 -4.78
CA LEU A 382 5.89 16.90 -4.28
C LEU A 382 4.67 16.36 -5.06
N ASP A 383 4.26 17.03 -6.14
CA ASP A 383 3.08 16.71 -6.96
C ASP A 383 1.73 16.68 -6.20
N VAL A 384 1.69 17.08 -4.92
CA VAL A 384 0.45 17.06 -4.12
C VAL A 384 -0.59 18.10 -4.57
N MET A 385 -0.19 19.10 -5.36
CA MET A 385 -1.12 20.07 -5.95
C MET A 385 -1.71 19.64 -7.29
N ARG A 386 -1.32 18.47 -7.82
CA ARG A 386 -1.82 17.93 -9.10
C ARG A 386 -2.85 16.80 -8.93
N ILE A 387 -3.14 16.43 -7.68
CA ILE A 387 -4.05 15.34 -7.26
C ILE A 387 -5.48 15.86 -7.14
#